data_AF-A0AA42QYR4-F1
#
_entry.id   AF-A0AA42QYR4-F1
#
_cell.length_a   1.000
_cell.length_b   1.000
_cell.length_c   1.000
_cell.angle_alpha   90.00
_cell.angle_beta   90.00
_cell.angle_gamma   90.00
#
_symmetry.space_group_name_H-M   'P 1'
#
loop_
_entity.id
_entity.type
_entity.pdbx_description
1 polymer ?
#
loop_
_entity_poly.entity_id
_entity_poly.type
_entity_poly.pdbx_seq_one_letter_code
_entity_poly.pdbx_strand_id
1 'polypeptide(L)'
;MKLNIKGERDKQLRYAFIGLSALTLLMGAGNVLTGSLAWYFATTQKTITTPLTFNRPFASDSKGVDAPGLTQFAASFIYWRLNVTPENIDTNQKMILGFVPSDERDELKKALDIEAERIRKAGISTQFDTKEIRVMDDGSVQYSGVLKSSTTNGVIITPMKDQEKTYRLKLSYENGVINLHSFEELQPASTTN
;
A
#
# COMPACT_ATOMS: atom_id res chain seq x y z
N MET A 1 -63.16 29.18 -45.98
CA MET A 1 -62.87 28.67 -44.62
C MET A 1 -61.59 27.82 -44.61
N LYS A 2 -60.41 28.39 -44.93
CA LYS A 2 -59.12 27.65 -44.98
C LYS A 2 -57.92 28.39 -44.35
N LEU A 3 -58.08 29.65 -43.94
CA LEU A 3 -56.97 30.49 -43.47
C LEU A 3 -56.67 30.38 -41.96
N ASN A 4 -57.66 30.02 -41.13
CA ASN A 4 -57.49 30.01 -39.66
C ASN A 4 -56.79 28.73 -39.14
N ILE A 5 -56.94 27.60 -39.85
CA ILE A 5 -56.39 26.29 -39.46
C ILE A 5 -54.84 26.28 -39.54
N LYS A 6 -54.24 27.12 -40.39
CA LYS A 6 -52.78 27.19 -40.57
C LYS A 6 -52.08 27.87 -39.38
N GLY A 7 -52.71 28.88 -38.77
CA GLY A 7 -52.14 29.64 -37.64
C GLY A 7 -52.17 28.89 -36.30
N GLU A 8 -53.20 28.08 -36.03
CA GLU A 8 -53.24 27.23 -34.84
C GLU A 8 -52.22 26.09 -34.91
N ARG A 9 -52.05 25.50 -36.10
CA ARG A 9 -51.07 24.44 -36.34
C ARG A 9 -49.63 24.93 -36.10
N ASP A 10 -49.30 26.14 -36.53
CA ASP A 10 -47.96 26.72 -36.31
C ASP A 10 -47.69 27.02 -34.82
N LYS A 11 -48.72 27.41 -34.05
CA LYS A 11 -48.60 27.58 -32.58
C LYS A 11 -48.35 26.25 -31.88
N GLN A 12 -49.10 25.21 -32.24
CA GLN A 12 -48.89 23.85 -31.73
C GLN A 12 -47.50 23.32 -32.09
N LEU A 13 -47.03 23.57 -33.32
CA LEU A 13 -45.69 23.22 -33.76
C LEU A 13 -44.61 23.90 -32.90
N ARG A 14 -44.77 25.20 -32.61
CA ARG A 14 -43.84 25.96 -31.76
C ARG A 14 -43.77 25.40 -30.33
N TYR A 15 -44.91 25.10 -29.71
CA TYR A 15 -44.92 24.47 -28.38
C TYR A 15 -44.31 23.06 -28.40
N ALA A 16 -44.55 22.28 -29.46
CA ALA A 16 -43.92 20.99 -29.64
C ALA A 16 -42.39 21.09 -29.77
N PHE A 17 -41.88 22.07 -30.53
CA PHE A 17 -40.44 22.29 -30.65
C PHE A 17 -39.79 22.77 -29.34
N ILE A 18 -40.46 23.66 -28.60
CA ILE A 18 -39.98 24.09 -27.27
C ILE A 18 -39.98 22.91 -26.30
N GLY A 19 -41.05 22.10 -26.28
CA GLY A 19 -41.15 20.91 -25.45
C GLY A 19 -40.11 19.86 -25.80
N LEU A 20 -39.86 19.62 -27.09
CA LEU A 20 -38.84 18.68 -27.56
C LEU A 20 -37.42 19.18 -27.24
N SER A 21 -37.17 20.48 -27.37
CA SER A 21 -35.88 21.10 -27.01
C SER A 21 -35.64 21.00 -25.50
N ALA A 22 -36.64 21.30 -24.68
CA ALA A 22 -36.57 21.15 -23.22
C ALA A 22 -36.35 19.69 -22.81
N LEU A 23 -37.04 18.75 -23.44
CA LEU A 23 -36.85 17.31 -23.20
C LEU A 23 -35.43 16.87 -23.56
N THR A 24 -34.91 17.33 -24.71
CA THR A 24 -33.55 16.99 -25.16
C THR A 24 -32.49 17.55 -24.19
N LEU A 25 -32.67 18.79 -23.72
CA LEU A 25 -31.79 19.38 -22.71
C LEU A 25 -31.83 18.60 -21.39
N LEU A 26 -33.02 18.18 -20.96
CA LEU A 26 -33.19 17.39 -19.74
C LEU A 26 -32.54 16.01 -19.85
N MET A 27 -32.68 15.34 -21.00
CA MET A 27 -31.99 14.07 -21.28
C MET A 27 -30.47 14.25 -21.37
N GLY A 28 -29.99 15.36 -21.95
CA GLY A 28 -28.57 15.70 -22.00
C GLY A 28 -27.99 15.90 -20.59
N ALA A 29 -28.68 16.68 -19.75
CA ALA A 29 -28.29 16.88 -18.36
C ALA A 29 -28.27 15.56 -17.56
N GLY A 30 -29.26 14.69 -17.78
CA GLY A 30 -29.30 13.35 -17.18
C GLY A 30 -28.09 12.50 -17.55
N ASN A 31 -27.72 12.46 -18.84
CA ASN A 31 -26.55 11.71 -19.30
C ASN A 31 -25.23 12.26 -18.72
N VAL A 32 -25.07 13.58 -18.66
CA VAL A 32 -23.90 14.21 -18.04
C VAL A 32 -23.81 13.86 -16.56
N LEU A 33 -24.94 13.90 -15.84
CA LEU A 33 -24.99 13.54 -14.42
C LEU A 33 -24.62 12.06 -14.20
N THR A 34 -25.23 11.15 -14.96
CA THR A 34 -24.94 9.71 -14.86
C THR A 34 -23.49 9.40 -15.26
N GLY A 35 -22.97 10.02 -16.31
CA GLY A 35 -21.58 9.88 -16.73
C GLY A 35 -20.60 10.39 -15.67
N SER A 36 -20.91 11.53 -15.04
CA SER A 36 -20.11 12.10 -13.94
C SER A 36 -20.09 11.19 -12.72
N LEU A 37 -21.24 10.63 -12.33
CA LEU A 37 -21.34 9.68 -11.22
C LEU A 37 -20.62 8.36 -11.53
N ALA A 38 -20.74 7.84 -12.76
CA ALA A 38 -20.03 6.64 -13.18
C ALA A 38 -18.51 6.84 -13.13
N TRP A 39 -18.02 7.98 -13.62
CA TRP A 39 -16.60 8.33 -13.52
C TRP A 39 -16.13 8.50 -12.06
N TYR A 40 -16.95 9.14 -11.22
CA TYR A 40 -16.68 9.28 -9.79
C TYR A 40 -16.59 7.93 -9.07
N PHE A 41 -17.54 7.03 -9.30
CA PHE A 41 -17.52 5.69 -8.70
C PHE A 41 -16.35 4.85 -9.23
N ALA A 42 -16.08 4.89 -10.54
CA ALA A 42 -14.95 4.17 -11.12
C ALA A 42 -13.60 4.61 -10.54
N THR A 43 -13.46 5.89 -10.15
CA THR A 43 -12.22 6.44 -9.59
C THR A 43 -12.14 6.35 -8.06
N THR A 44 -13.26 6.19 -7.34
CA THR A 44 -13.33 6.25 -5.87
C THR A 44 -13.69 4.92 -5.22
N GLN A 45 -13.95 3.87 -6.00
CA GLN A 45 -14.36 2.58 -5.46
C GLN A 45 -13.25 1.95 -4.59
N LYS A 46 -13.58 1.72 -3.31
CA LYS A 46 -12.73 1.01 -2.36
C LYS A 46 -13.06 -0.48 -2.41
N THR A 47 -12.04 -1.31 -2.53
CA THR A 47 -12.11 -2.77 -2.41
C THR A 47 -11.59 -3.18 -1.04
N ILE A 48 -12.45 -3.85 -0.27
CA ILE A 48 -12.07 -4.49 1.00
C ILE A 48 -11.55 -5.88 0.66
N THR A 49 -10.28 -6.12 0.97
CA THR A 49 -9.65 -7.43 0.75
C THR A 49 -9.28 -8.02 2.10
N THR A 50 -9.68 -9.26 2.36
CA THR A 50 -9.30 -10.00 3.57
C THR A 50 -8.58 -11.28 3.17
N PRO A 51 -7.27 -11.25 2.92
CA PRO A 51 -6.52 -12.47 2.64
C PRO A 51 -6.35 -13.30 3.93
N LEU A 52 -6.39 -14.64 3.80
CA LEU A 52 -6.36 -15.59 4.94
C LEU A 52 -5.12 -15.47 5.84
N THR A 53 -4.05 -14.84 5.36
CA THR A 53 -2.79 -14.63 6.09
C THR A 53 -2.76 -13.36 6.95
N PHE A 54 -3.77 -12.49 6.83
CA PHE A 54 -3.83 -11.24 7.57
C PHE A 54 -4.79 -11.32 8.75
N ASN A 55 -4.45 -10.62 9.84
CA ASN A 55 -5.18 -10.72 11.10
C ASN A 55 -6.46 -9.87 11.17
N ARG A 56 -6.69 -8.96 10.20
CA ARG A 56 -7.86 -8.08 10.11
C ARG A 56 -8.16 -7.70 8.65
N PRO A 57 -9.42 -7.41 8.28
CA PRO A 57 -9.74 -6.79 6.99
C PRO A 57 -9.10 -5.42 6.83
N PHE A 58 -8.79 -5.04 5.59
CA PHE A 58 -8.33 -3.69 5.25
C PHE A 58 -9.01 -3.17 3.97
N ALA A 59 -9.18 -1.86 3.87
CA ALA A 59 -9.70 -1.19 2.69
C ALA A 59 -8.55 -0.67 1.81
N SER A 60 -8.65 -0.93 0.51
CA SER A 60 -7.74 -0.42 -0.52
C SER A 60 -8.52 0.23 -1.65
N ASP A 61 -7.95 1.21 -2.33
CA ASP A 61 -8.45 1.72 -3.62
C ASP A 61 -7.31 1.78 -4.64
N SER A 62 -7.54 2.40 -5.80
CA SER A 62 -6.51 2.49 -6.84
C SER A 62 -5.26 3.27 -6.42
N LYS A 63 -5.34 4.11 -5.38
CA LYS A 63 -4.32 5.10 -4.99
C LYS A 63 -3.76 4.89 -3.59
N GLY A 64 -4.35 4.02 -2.78
CA GLY A 64 -3.93 3.88 -1.41
C GLY A 64 -4.54 2.70 -0.69
N VAL A 65 -4.00 2.46 0.50
CA VAL A 65 -4.50 1.49 1.46
C VAL A 65 -4.64 2.18 2.82
N ASP A 66 -5.62 1.76 3.60
CA ASP A 66 -5.83 2.29 4.95
C ASP A 66 -4.71 1.88 5.92
N ALA A 67 -4.70 2.50 7.10
CA ALA A 67 -3.68 2.23 8.13
C ALA A 67 -3.59 0.74 8.52
N PRO A 68 -4.70 -0.01 8.74
CA PRO A 68 -4.64 -1.46 8.92
C PRO A 68 -3.89 -2.20 7.82
N GLY A 69 -4.16 -1.91 6.54
CA GLY A 69 -3.44 -2.53 5.43
C GLY A 69 -1.96 -2.17 5.41
N LEU A 70 -1.60 -0.89 5.61
CA LEU A 70 -0.20 -0.47 5.71
C LEU A 70 0.54 -1.20 6.82
N THR A 71 -0.06 -1.33 8.01
CA THR A 71 0.57 -2.08 9.11
C THR A 71 0.79 -3.55 8.76
N GLN A 72 -0.15 -4.17 8.07
CA GLN A 72 -0.05 -5.57 7.68
C GLN A 72 1.02 -5.83 6.61
N PHE A 73 1.12 -4.95 5.61
CA PHE A 73 2.21 -5.01 4.64
C PHE A 73 3.57 -4.77 5.31
N ALA A 74 3.67 -3.74 6.15
CA ALA A 74 4.87 -3.45 6.92
C ALA A 74 5.28 -4.63 7.81
N ALA A 75 4.32 -5.31 8.46
CA ALA A 75 4.58 -6.51 9.26
C ALA A 75 5.26 -7.63 8.45
N SER A 76 4.86 -7.80 7.19
CA SER A 76 5.44 -8.82 6.30
C SER A 76 6.90 -8.50 5.96
N PHE A 77 7.19 -7.24 5.67
CA PHE A 77 8.57 -6.78 5.42
C PHE A 77 9.44 -6.87 6.68
N ILE A 78 8.92 -6.46 7.83
CA ILE A 78 9.58 -6.64 9.14
C ILE A 78 9.89 -8.11 9.39
N TYR A 79 8.93 -9.00 9.09
CA TYR A 79 9.12 -10.44 9.25
C TYR A 79 10.28 -10.94 8.39
N TRP A 80 10.23 -10.73 7.07
CA TRP A 80 11.29 -11.20 6.17
C TRP A 80 12.65 -10.57 6.46
N ARG A 81 12.69 -9.29 6.84
CA ARG A 81 13.94 -8.55 7.00
C ARG A 81 14.67 -8.85 8.31
N LEU A 82 13.93 -9.14 9.38
CA LEU A 82 14.47 -9.25 10.74
C LEU A 82 14.32 -10.64 11.37
N ASN A 83 13.58 -11.56 10.75
CA ASN A 83 13.47 -12.95 11.20
C ASN A 83 14.23 -13.85 10.22
N VAL A 84 15.55 -13.82 10.34
CA VAL A 84 16.46 -14.46 9.39
C VAL A 84 17.38 -15.45 10.09
N THR A 85 17.73 -16.50 9.35
CA THR A 85 18.72 -17.51 9.71
C THR A 85 19.60 -17.75 8.47
N PRO A 86 20.76 -18.42 8.62
CA PRO A 86 21.60 -18.78 7.47
C PRO A 86 20.86 -19.55 6.37
N GLU A 87 19.81 -20.29 6.73
CA GLU A 87 19.04 -21.15 5.82
C GLU A 87 17.95 -20.39 5.04
N ASN A 88 17.37 -19.34 5.61
CA ASN A 88 16.22 -18.65 5.00
C ASN A 88 16.54 -17.27 4.41
N ILE A 89 17.73 -16.72 4.68
CA ILE A 89 18.09 -15.34 4.34
C ILE A 89 17.92 -15.04 2.84
N ASP A 90 18.38 -15.93 1.97
CA ASP A 90 18.30 -15.73 0.51
C ASP A 90 16.85 -15.71 0.01
N THR A 91 15.99 -16.56 0.58
CA THR A 91 14.57 -16.61 0.23
C THR A 91 13.85 -15.35 0.72
N ASN A 92 14.10 -14.94 1.96
CA ASN A 92 13.49 -13.75 2.55
C ASN A 92 13.89 -12.48 1.79
N GLN A 93 15.18 -12.31 1.48
CA GLN A 93 15.65 -11.17 0.70
C GLN A 93 15.07 -11.15 -0.71
N LYS A 94 14.93 -12.32 -1.36
CA LYS A 94 14.25 -12.42 -2.66
C LYS A 94 12.79 -11.99 -2.59
N MET A 95 12.07 -12.33 -1.51
CA MET A 95 10.70 -11.87 -1.29
C MET A 95 10.65 -10.35 -1.17
N ILE A 96 11.54 -9.75 -0.35
CA ILE A 96 11.62 -8.29 -0.19
C ILE A 96 11.89 -7.61 -1.53
N LEU A 97 12.90 -8.05 -2.27
CA LEU A 97 13.25 -7.47 -3.58
C LEU A 97 12.08 -7.54 -4.56
N GLY A 98 11.20 -8.53 -4.45
CA GLY A 98 9.98 -8.63 -5.26
C GLY A 98 9.12 -7.36 -5.23
N PHE A 99 9.06 -6.69 -4.08
CA PHE A 99 8.25 -5.50 -3.83
C PHE A 99 9.05 -4.19 -3.88
N VAL A 100 10.31 -4.21 -4.31
CA VAL A 100 11.12 -3.00 -4.41
C VAL A 100 11.04 -2.46 -5.84
N PRO A 101 10.82 -1.15 -6.06
CA PRO A 101 10.85 -0.53 -7.38
C PRO A 101 12.12 -0.88 -8.16
N SER A 102 12.02 -0.99 -9.49
CA SER A 102 13.12 -1.53 -10.32
C SER A 102 14.37 -0.64 -10.32
N ASP A 103 14.18 0.67 -10.20
CA ASP A 103 15.21 1.70 -10.09
C ASP A 103 16.02 1.62 -8.77
N GLU A 104 15.39 1.19 -7.67
CA GLU A 104 16.03 1.06 -6.36
C GLU A 104 16.59 -0.36 -6.11
N ARG A 105 16.14 -1.34 -6.90
CA ARG A 105 16.37 -2.78 -6.66
C ARG A 105 17.83 -3.21 -6.74
N ASP A 106 18.59 -2.70 -7.71
CA ASP A 106 19.96 -3.14 -7.96
C ASP A 106 20.93 -2.72 -6.85
N GLU A 107 20.76 -1.50 -6.33
CA GLU A 107 21.55 -1.00 -5.21
C GLU A 107 21.26 -1.79 -3.93
N LEU A 108 19.97 -1.96 -3.62
CA LEU A 108 19.54 -2.72 -2.46
C LEU A 108 20.01 -4.18 -2.54
N LYS A 109 19.90 -4.81 -3.72
CA LYS A 109 20.34 -6.20 -3.91
C LYS A 109 21.81 -6.39 -3.53
N LYS A 110 22.70 -5.48 -3.95
CA LYS A 110 24.13 -5.57 -3.62
C LYS A 110 24.36 -5.52 -2.11
N ALA A 111 23.68 -4.61 -1.41
CA ALA A 111 23.77 -4.50 0.04
C ALA A 111 23.25 -5.76 0.75
N LEU A 112 22.13 -6.31 0.27
CA LEU A 112 21.53 -7.53 0.80
C LEU A 112 22.41 -8.77 0.57
N ASP A 113 23.03 -8.90 -0.60
CA ASP A 113 23.94 -10.02 -0.91
C ASP A 113 25.15 -10.04 0.06
N ILE A 114 25.74 -8.88 0.34
CA ILE A 114 26.85 -8.73 1.31
C ILE A 114 26.38 -9.12 2.71
N GLU A 115 25.18 -8.67 3.10
CA GLU A 115 24.61 -9.02 4.41
C GLU A 115 24.33 -10.52 4.53
N ALA A 116 23.80 -11.15 3.48
CA ALA A 116 23.51 -12.57 3.46
C ALA A 116 24.79 -13.41 3.62
N GLU A 117 25.87 -13.02 2.93
CA GLU A 117 27.17 -13.66 3.12
C GLU A 117 27.68 -13.54 4.55
N ARG A 118 27.56 -12.36 5.17
CA ARG A 118 27.95 -12.13 6.56
C ARG A 118 27.13 -13.00 7.52
N ILE A 119 25.82 -13.05 7.33
CA ILE A 119 24.90 -13.86 8.15
C ILE A 119 25.25 -15.35 8.06
N ARG A 120 25.47 -15.87 6.85
CA ARG A 120 25.87 -17.27 6.66
C ARG A 120 27.22 -17.58 7.28
N LYS A 121 28.23 -16.74 7.02
CA LYS A 121 29.60 -16.97 7.50
C LYS A 121 29.70 -16.92 9.02
N ALA A 122 28.95 -16.02 9.66
CA ALA A 122 28.94 -15.87 11.11
C ALA A 122 27.85 -16.71 11.81
N GLY A 123 27.09 -17.53 11.06
CA GLY A 123 25.99 -18.32 11.61
C GLY A 123 24.98 -17.49 12.40
N ILE A 124 24.66 -16.28 11.93
CA ILE A 124 23.80 -15.35 12.68
C ILE A 124 22.34 -15.72 12.44
N SER A 125 21.57 -15.77 13.51
CA SER A 125 20.11 -15.84 13.46
C SER A 125 19.53 -14.68 14.23
N THR A 126 18.47 -14.08 13.70
CA THR A 126 17.76 -12.97 14.36
C THR A 126 16.26 -13.23 14.40
N GLN A 127 15.63 -12.71 15.45
CA GLN A 127 14.18 -12.68 15.61
C GLN A 127 13.80 -11.30 16.14
N PHE A 128 12.73 -10.73 15.59
CA PHE A 128 12.23 -9.43 16.03
C PHE A 128 10.87 -9.55 16.69
N ASP A 129 10.83 -9.23 17.97
CA ASP A 129 9.61 -9.22 18.75
C ASP A 129 9.04 -7.79 18.78
N THR A 130 7.93 -7.59 18.07
CA THR A 130 7.27 -6.29 17.97
C THR A 130 6.61 -5.91 19.30
N LYS A 131 6.90 -4.70 19.79
CA LYS A 131 6.27 -4.09 20.97
C LYS A 131 5.21 -3.06 20.60
N GLU A 132 5.51 -2.22 19.62
CA GLU A 132 4.66 -1.10 19.25
C GLU A 132 4.68 -0.89 17.73
N ILE A 133 3.52 -0.49 17.18
CA ILE A 133 3.35 -0.15 15.77
C ILE A 133 2.71 1.23 15.69
N ARG A 134 3.28 2.14 14.90
CA ARG A 134 2.71 3.47 14.63
C ARG A 134 2.66 3.73 13.13
N VAL A 135 1.51 4.17 12.65
CA VAL A 135 1.38 4.73 11.30
C VAL A 135 1.55 6.24 11.40
N MET A 136 2.42 6.79 10.57
CA MET A 136 2.76 8.20 10.54
C MET A 136 1.87 8.96 9.54
N ASP A 137 1.76 10.28 9.72
CA ASP A 137 0.96 11.13 8.84
C ASP A 137 1.47 11.16 7.39
N ASP A 138 2.76 10.87 7.18
CA ASP A 138 3.39 10.77 5.86
C ASP A 138 3.18 9.41 5.17
N GLY A 139 2.40 8.51 5.78
CA GLY A 139 2.13 7.16 5.27
C GLY A 139 3.23 6.14 5.58
N SER A 140 4.30 6.54 6.28
CA SER A 140 5.32 5.59 6.77
C SER A 140 4.82 4.81 7.98
N VAL A 141 5.37 3.61 8.19
CA VAL A 141 5.01 2.75 9.33
C VAL A 141 6.24 2.51 10.18
N GLN A 142 6.13 2.74 11.48
CA GLN A 142 7.17 2.48 12.47
C GLN A 142 6.87 1.23 13.29
N TYR A 143 7.88 0.39 13.43
CA TYR A 143 7.88 -0.80 14.29
C TYR A 143 8.95 -0.65 15.36
N SER A 144 8.54 -0.60 16.61
CA SER A 144 9.45 -0.64 17.76
C SER A 144 9.37 -2.00 18.43
N GLY A 145 10.52 -2.55 18.81
CA GLY A 145 10.57 -3.90 19.36
C GLY A 145 11.95 -4.29 19.89
N VAL A 146 12.09 -5.58 20.17
CA VAL A 146 13.35 -6.17 20.63
C VAL A 146 13.87 -7.08 19.53
N LEU A 147 15.07 -6.76 19.04
CA LEU A 147 15.84 -7.63 18.17
C LEU A 147 16.66 -8.59 19.04
N LYS A 148 16.27 -9.85 18.99
CA LYS A 148 17.01 -10.97 19.57
C LYS A 148 17.94 -11.51 18.51
N SER A 149 19.17 -11.80 18.88
CA SER A 149 20.17 -12.33 17.95
C SER A 149 20.97 -13.43 18.61
N SER A 150 21.38 -14.40 17.81
CA SER A 150 22.29 -15.46 18.23
C SER A 150 23.27 -15.74 17.10
N THR A 151 24.41 -16.32 17.45
CA THR A 151 25.40 -16.82 16.50
C THR A 151 25.62 -18.30 16.77
N THR A 152 25.79 -19.08 15.71
CA THR A 152 26.16 -20.50 15.80
C THR A 152 27.53 -20.76 15.23
N ASN A 153 28.33 -21.53 15.97
CA ASN A 153 29.57 -22.15 15.49
C ASN A 153 29.36 -23.67 15.41
N GLY A 154 28.40 -24.11 14.58
CA GLY A 154 28.02 -25.51 14.44
C GLY A 154 26.94 -25.92 15.45
N VAL A 155 27.32 -26.61 16.53
CA VAL A 155 26.37 -27.15 17.53
C VAL A 155 26.06 -26.13 18.64
N ILE A 156 26.97 -25.19 18.89
CA ILE A 156 26.82 -24.23 19.99
C ILE A 156 26.13 -22.97 19.48
N ILE A 157 24.95 -22.70 20.04
CA ILE A 157 24.22 -21.45 19.84
C ILE A 157 24.57 -20.50 20.99
N THR A 158 25.16 -19.36 20.65
CA THR A 158 25.49 -18.31 21.62
C THR A 158 24.50 -17.16 21.46
N PRO A 159 23.64 -16.88 22.45
CA PRO A 159 22.76 -15.71 22.41
C PRO A 159 23.59 -14.43 22.55
N MET A 160 23.18 -13.40 21.82
CA MET A 160 23.73 -12.05 21.92
C MET A 160 22.84 -11.19 22.82
N LYS A 161 23.32 -9.99 23.18
CA LYS A 161 22.53 -9.05 23.96
C LYS A 161 21.33 -8.57 23.14
N ASP A 162 20.15 -8.64 23.74
CA ASP A 162 18.90 -8.09 23.21
C ASP A 162 19.05 -6.59 22.95
N GLN A 163 18.55 -6.14 21.80
CA GLN A 163 18.63 -4.75 21.37
C GLN A 163 17.23 -4.18 21.17
N GLU A 164 16.92 -3.06 21.83
CA GLU A 164 15.73 -2.29 21.51
C GLU A 164 15.96 -1.49 20.24
N LYS A 165 15.09 -1.69 19.26
CA LYS A 165 15.24 -1.13 17.92
C LYS A 165 13.91 -0.59 17.43
N THR A 166 13.98 0.53 16.72
CA THR A 166 12.84 1.10 16.00
C THR A 166 13.18 1.16 14.52
N TYR A 167 12.29 0.64 13.69
CA TYR A 167 12.42 0.66 12.24
C TYR A 167 11.32 1.51 11.63
N ARG A 168 11.63 2.27 10.57
CA ARG A 168 10.66 3.01 9.76
C ARG A 168 10.66 2.45 8.34
N LEU A 169 9.46 2.15 7.86
CA LEU A 169 9.23 1.64 6.51
C LEU A 169 8.47 2.71 5.72
N LYS A 170 9.01 3.08 4.57
CA LYS A 170 8.31 3.91 3.59
C LYS A 170 7.72 3.02 2.51
N LEU A 171 6.39 3.05 2.44
CA LEU A 171 5.60 2.22 1.52
C LEU A 171 4.82 3.11 0.55
N SER A 172 4.61 2.63 -0.66
CA SER A 172 3.64 3.20 -1.60
C SER A 172 2.71 2.12 -2.11
N TYR A 173 1.46 2.48 -2.39
CA TYR A 173 0.47 1.57 -2.94
C TYR A 173 -0.07 2.14 -4.24
N GLU A 174 0.34 1.52 -5.35
CA GLU A 174 0.00 1.99 -6.69
C GLU A 174 -0.62 0.86 -7.49
N ASN A 175 -1.83 1.08 -8.01
CA ASN A 175 -2.52 0.13 -8.90
C ASN A 175 -2.65 -1.29 -8.33
N GLY A 176 -2.83 -1.43 -7.01
CA GLY A 176 -2.97 -2.74 -6.37
C GLY A 176 -1.65 -3.39 -5.95
N VAL A 177 -0.52 -2.74 -6.20
CA VAL A 177 0.81 -3.24 -5.86
C VAL A 177 1.39 -2.40 -4.73
N ILE A 178 1.87 -3.08 -3.68
CA ILE A 178 2.64 -2.46 -2.61
C ILE A 178 4.11 -2.40 -3.02
N ASN A 179 4.72 -1.23 -2.87
CA ASN A 179 6.16 -1.05 -3.05
C ASN A 179 6.83 -0.65 -1.74
N LEU A 180 8.00 -1.22 -1.49
CA LEU A 180 8.91 -0.85 -0.40
C LEU A 180 9.98 0.09 -0.95
N HIS A 181 9.98 1.34 -0.50
CA HIS A 181 10.98 2.34 -0.89
C HIS A 181 12.12 2.45 0.12
N SER A 182 11.82 2.36 1.41
CA SER A 182 12.86 2.38 2.43
C SER A 182 12.54 1.52 3.63
N PHE A 183 13.60 0.97 4.21
CA PHE A 183 13.61 0.22 5.46
C PHE A 183 14.78 0.74 6.27
N GLU A 184 14.49 1.64 7.21
CA GLU A 184 15.51 2.38 7.95
C GLU A 184 15.44 2.04 9.43
N GLU A 185 16.59 1.79 10.05
CA GLU A 185 16.70 1.77 11.51
C GLU A 185 16.76 3.21 12.02
N LEU A 186 15.80 3.59 12.84
CA LEU A 186 15.84 4.87 13.54
C LEU A 186 16.80 4.75 14.72
N GLN A 187 17.76 5.67 14.81
CA GLN A 187 18.58 5.74 16.02
C GLN A 187 17.70 6.06 17.22
N PRO A 188 17.93 5.43 18.39
CA PRO A 188 17.28 5.84 19.62
C PRO A 188 17.58 7.32 19.82
N ALA A 189 16.55 8.13 20.08
CA ALA A 189 16.74 9.53 20.40
C ALA A 189 17.76 9.61 21.53
N SER A 190 18.93 10.19 21.26
CA SER A 190 19.90 10.49 22.30
C SER A 190 19.17 11.35 23.33
N THR A 191 18.95 10.80 24.52
CA THR A 191 18.48 11.57 25.66
C THR A 191 19.56 12.61 25.95
N THR A 192 19.39 13.81 25.41
CA THR A 192 20.15 14.99 25.82
C THR A 192 19.78 15.22 27.27
N ASN A 193 20.75 14.98 28.16
CA ASN A 193 20.68 15.33 29.57
C ASN A 193 20.50 16.84 29.77
#